data_AF-A0A929DRY8-F1
#
_entry.id   AF-A0A929DRY8-F1
#
_cell.length_a   1.000
_cell.length_b   1.000
_cell.length_c   1.000
_cell.angle_alpha   90.00
_cell.angle_beta   90.00
_cell.angle_gamma   90.00
#
_symmetry.space_group_name_H-M   'P 1'
#
loop_
_entity.id
_entity.type
_entity.pdbx_description
1 polymer ?
#
loop_
_entity_poly.entity_id
_entity_poly.type
_entity_poly.pdbx_seq_one_letter_code
_entity_poly.pdbx_strand_id
1 'polypeptide(L)'
;MAEPAYEELADALSLRGGTLPVLKCKEFFALLQELFTPEEAELAAKMPLGPVTVEAFAREIAGSDTEEVENIFEALADKGIVFTTEKDGARVYTLMLILPGIFEMQFMKGEVSERARKLARLFDDYFAVAGEMMKKQVRPAPGGNAGFPFARVITVEQEIPTDVTIHPYDRVSMYIDQA
;
A
#
# COMPACT_ATOMS: atom_id res chain seq x y z
N MET A 1 11.14 -19.21 -11.80
CA MET A 1 9.74 -19.43 -11.40
C MET A 1 9.61 -18.84 -10.01
N ALA A 2 8.56 -18.04 -9.75
CA ALA A 2 8.38 -17.46 -8.42
C ALA A 2 8.16 -18.57 -7.39
N GLU A 3 8.69 -18.42 -6.18
CA GLU A 3 8.45 -19.38 -5.10
C GLU A 3 6.95 -19.41 -4.76
N PRO A 4 6.40 -20.57 -4.32
CA PRO A 4 4.97 -20.71 -4.03
C PRO A 4 4.41 -19.63 -3.09
N ALA A 5 5.19 -19.19 -2.11
CA ALA A 5 4.80 -18.16 -1.16
C ALA A 5 4.47 -16.81 -1.84
N TYR A 6 5.22 -16.40 -2.86
CA TYR A 6 4.95 -15.15 -3.58
C TYR A 6 3.74 -15.25 -4.51
N GLU A 7 3.46 -16.45 -5.04
CA GLU A 7 2.24 -16.71 -5.83
C GLU A 7 0.99 -16.58 -4.98
N GLU A 8 1.00 -17.18 -3.78
CA GLU A 8 -0.10 -17.08 -2.81
C GLU A 8 -0.27 -15.64 -2.31
N LEU A 9 0.84 -14.94 -2.03
CA LEU A 9 0.79 -13.52 -1.66
C LEU A 9 0.20 -12.67 -2.78
N ALA A 10 0.56 -12.93 -4.04
CA ALA A 10 -0.03 -12.22 -5.17
C ALA A 10 -1.55 -12.44 -5.27
N ASP A 11 -2.03 -13.66 -5.01
CA ASP A 11 -3.47 -13.95 -4.94
C ASP A 11 -4.15 -13.23 -3.77
N ALA A 12 -3.51 -13.22 -2.59
CA ALA A 12 -4.01 -12.51 -1.42
C ALA A 12 -4.09 -10.98 -1.63
N LEU A 13 -3.12 -10.39 -2.33
CA LEU A 13 -3.14 -8.97 -2.71
C LEU A 13 -4.19 -8.69 -3.78
N SER A 14 -4.36 -9.60 -4.75
CA SER A 14 -5.38 -9.50 -5.79
C SER A 14 -6.80 -9.47 -5.20
N LEU A 15 -7.06 -10.32 -4.19
CA LEU A 15 -8.34 -10.36 -3.46
C LEU A 15 -8.66 -9.06 -2.71
N ARG A 16 -7.65 -8.33 -2.25
CA ARG A 16 -7.84 -7.04 -1.58
C ARG A 16 -8.24 -5.95 -2.57
N GLY A 17 -7.79 -6.05 -3.82
CA GLY A 17 -8.08 -5.10 -4.89
C GLY A 17 -7.16 -3.88 -4.88
N GLY A 18 -7.73 -2.70 -5.08
CA GLY A 18 -6.99 -1.44 -5.19
C GLY A 18 -7.15 -0.80 -6.57
N THR A 19 -6.51 0.35 -6.77
CA THR A 19 -6.58 1.09 -8.05
C THR A 19 -5.68 0.48 -9.11
N LEU A 20 -4.66 -0.25 -8.68
CA LEU A 20 -3.73 -0.96 -9.55
C LEU A 20 -4.06 -2.45 -9.52
N PRO A 21 -4.36 -3.09 -10.66
CA PRO A 21 -4.60 -4.52 -10.69
C PRO A 21 -3.32 -5.26 -10.30
N VAL A 22 -3.45 -6.40 -9.63
CA VAL A 22 -2.34 -7.31 -9.36
C VAL A 22 -2.11 -8.19 -10.59
N LEU A 23 -0.97 -8.01 -11.25
CA LEU A 23 -0.56 -8.78 -12.41
C LEU A 23 0.57 -9.72 -12.02
N LYS A 24 0.36 -11.02 -12.17
CA LYS A 24 1.38 -12.06 -11.96
C LYS A 24 2.40 -12.04 -13.09
N CYS A 25 3.26 -11.02 -13.11
CA CYS A 25 4.34 -10.83 -14.08
C CYS A 25 5.71 -10.75 -13.39
N LYS A 26 6.79 -10.81 -14.17
CA LYS A 26 8.15 -10.82 -13.62
C LYS A 26 8.45 -9.56 -12.81
N GLU A 27 7.94 -8.41 -13.22
CA GLU A 27 8.13 -7.11 -12.56
C GLU A 27 7.44 -7.10 -11.20
N PHE A 28 6.22 -7.65 -11.12
CA PHE A 28 5.49 -7.73 -9.86
C PHE A 28 6.17 -8.67 -8.87
N PHE A 29 6.61 -9.85 -9.32
CA PHE A 29 7.34 -10.78 -8.44
C PHE A 29 8.69 -10.21 -7.98
N ALA A 30 9.40 -9.47 -8.84
CA ALA A 30 10.62 -8.77 -8.44
C ALA A 30 10.34 -7.69 -7.38
N LEU A 31 9.21 -6.98 -7.49
CA LEU A 31 8.74 -6.05 -6.47
C LEU A 31 8.43 -6.76 -5.14
N LEU A 32 7.68 -7.87 -5.17
CA LEU A 32 7.36 -8.62 -3.95
C LEU A 32 8.61 -9.17 -3.26
N GLN A 33 9.60 -9.65 -4.01
CA GLN A 33 10.87 -10.14 -3.47
C GLN A 33 11.73 -9.04 -2.81
N GLU A 34 11.54 -7.78 -3.17
CA GLU A 34 12.22 -6.66 -2.52
C GLU A 34 11.47 -6.17 -1.26
N LEU A 35 10.16 -6.35 -1.24
CA LEU A 35 9.30 -5.91 -0.12
C LEU A 35 9.27 -6.95 1.02
N PHE A 36 9.22 -8.24 0.67
CA PHE A 36 9.00 -9.34 1.60
C PHE A 36 10.18 -10.32 1.58
N THR A 37 10.48 -10.88 2.75
CA THR A 37 11.19 -12.16 2.82
C THR A 37 10.22 -13.31 2.47
N PRO A 38 10.71 -14.52 2.12
CA PRO A 38 9.83 -15.65 1.84
C PRO A 38 8.89 -15.99 3.02
N GLU A 39 9.40 -15.90 4.24
CA GLU A 39 8.67 -16.17 5.49
C GLU A 39 7.58 -15.11 5.76
N GLU A 40 7.92 -13.83 5.54
CA GLU A 40 6.95 -12.73 5.60
C GLU A 40 5.86 -12.89 4.55
N ALA A 41 6.23 -13.30 3.32
CA ALA A 41 5.28 -13.49 2.23
C ALA A 41 4.29 -14.63 2.54
N GLU A 42 4.77 -15.73 3.13
CA GLU A 42 3.91 -16.86 3.52
C GLU A 42 2.87 -16.45 4.59
N LEU A 43 3.28 -15.71 5.62
CA LEU A 43 2.36 -15.23 6.65
C LEU A 43 1.41 -14.16 6.12
N ALA A 44 1.93 -13.19 5.35
CA ALA A 44 1.11 -12.13 4.76
C ALA A 44 0.03 -12.69 3.81
N ALA A 45 0.34 -13.75 3.05
CA ALA A 45 -0.63 -14.42 2.17
C ALA A 45 -1.83 -14.98 2.93
N LYS A 46 -1.62 -15.44 4.18
CA LYS A 46 -2.65 -16.02 5.03
C LYS A 46 -3.48 -14.97 5.79
N MET A 47 -3.07 -13.70 5.82
CA MET A 47 -3.80 -12.64 6.52
C MET A 47 -5.23 -12.49 5.97
N PRO A 48 -6.24 -12.35 6.84
CA PRO A 48 -7.60 -12.09 6.41
C PRO A 48 -7.72 -10.71 5.76
N LEU A 49 -8.83 -10.48 5.04
CA LEU A 49 -9.10 -9.18 4.41
C LEU A 49 -9.34 -8.05 5.42
N GLY A 50 -9.83 -8.41 6.61
CA GLY A 50 -10.09 -7.47 7.70
C GLY A 50 -8.98 -7.45 8.76
N PRO A 51 -9.11 -6.57 9.77
CA PRO A 51 -8.16 -6.50 10.88
C PRO A 51 -8.16 -7.79 11.71
N VAL A 52 -6.98 -8.22 12.15
CA VAL A 52 -6.80 -9.42 12.98
C VAL A 52 -5.81 -9.13 14.12
N THR A 53 -6.01 -9.73 15.30
CA THR A 53 -4.99 -9.68 16.36
C THR A 53 -3.95 -10.77 16.16
N VAL A 54 -2.76 -10.60 16.73
CA VAL A 54 -1.69 -11.60 16.66
C VAL A 54 -2.14 -12.92 17.27
N GLU A 55 -2.85 -12.90 18.40
CA GLU A 55 -3.29 -14.11 19.11
C GLU A 55 -4.31 -14.91 18.30
N ALA A 56 -5.24 -14.22 17.62
CA ALA A 56 -6.22 -14.86 16.76
C ALA A 56 -5.54 -15.42 15.50
N PHE A 57 -4.66 -14.64 14.88
CA PHE A 57 -3.94 -15.07 13.68
C PHE A 57 -3.01 -16.27 13.94
N ALA A 58 -2.21 -16.21 15.01
CA ALA A 58 -1.28 -17.28 15.38
C ALA A 58 -2.01 -18.60 15.65
N ARG A 59 -3.13 -18.54 16.37
CA ARG A 59 -3.91 -19.72 16.78
C ARG A 59 -4.76 -20.31 15.67
N GLU A 60 -5.46 -19.46 14.91
CA GLU A 60 -6.53 -19.90 14.00
C GLU A 60 -6.05 -20.05 12.56
N ILE A 61 -4.92 -19.42 12.20
CA ILE A 61 -4.49 -19.29 10.79
C ILE A 61 -3.06 -19.82 10.60
N ALA A 62 -2.10 -19.30 11.36
CA ALA A 62 -0.68 -19.64 11.15
C ALA A 62 -0.28 -20.98 11.80
N GLY A 63 -0.92 -21.35 12.92
CA GLY A 63 -0.50 -22.51 13.73
C GLY A 63 0.93 -22.36 14.27
N SER A 64 1.37 -21.11 14.47
CA SER A 64 2.74 -20.73 14.85
C SER A 64 2.77 -20.09 16.23
N ASP A 65 3.96 -19.86 16.77
CA ASP A 65 4.11 -19.18 18.06
C ASP A 65 3.64 -17.71 17.97
N THR A 66 3.00 -17.22 19.03
CA THR A 66 2.43 -15.86 19.03
C THR A 66 3.51 -14.80 19.01
N GLU A 67 4.63 -15.01 19.70
CA GLU A 67 5.75 -14.07 19.75
C GLU A 67 6.44 -13.97 18.38
N GLU A 68 6.60 -15.10 17.69
CA GLU A 68 7.15 -15.15 16.33
C GLU A 68 6.28 -14.38 15.33
N VAL A 69 4.96 -14.61 15.36
CA VAL A 69 4.01 -13.87 14.52
C VAL A 69 4.04 -12.37 14.82
N GLU A 70 4.09 -12.00 16.10
CA GLU A 70 4.14 -10.60 16.51
C GLU A 70 5.39 -9.91 15.96
N ASN A 71 6.56 -10.54 16.11
CA ASN A 71 7.82 -10.01 15.59
C ASN A 71 7.77 -9.77 14.07
N ILE A 72 7.17 -10.70 13.32
CA ILE A 72 7.03 -10.56 11.87
C ILE A 72 6.02 -9.47 11.52
N PHE A 73 4.90 -9.37 12.24
CA PHE A 73 3.89 -8.33 12.01
C PHE A 73 4.43 -6.93 12.33
N GLU A 74 5.20 -6.78 13.40
CA GLU A 74 5.89 -5.52 13.71
C GLU A 74 6.93 -5.17 12.65
N ALA A 75 7.74 -6.14 12.19
CA ALA A 75 8.69 -5.90 11.11
C ALA A 75 8.01 -5.47 9.80
N LEU A 76 6.86 -6.07 9.47
CA LEU A 76 6.04 -5.67 8.32
C LEU A 76 5.37 -4.31 8.53
N ALA A 77 5.00 -3.96 9.76
CA ALA A 77 4.48 -2.63 10.10
C ALA A 77 5.55 -1.54 9.97
N ASP A 78 6.77 -1.82 10.43
CA ASP A 78 7.93 -0.91 10.32
C ASP A 78 8.34 -0.64 8.86
N LYS A 79 8.16 -1.65 8.00
CA LYS A 79 8.31 -1.56 6.54
C LYS A 79 7.16 -0.83 5.86
N GLY A 80 6.07 -0.52 6.57
CA GLY A 80 4.88 0.08 5.98
C GLY A 80 4.19 -0.85 5.00
N ILE A 81 4.11 -2.14 5.32
CA ILE A 81 3.40 -3.18 4.55
C ILE A 81 2.11 -3.59 5.26
N VAL A 82 2.19 -3.74 6.58
CA VAL A 82 1.04 -4.00 7.44
C VAL A 82 0.68 -2.71 8.17
N PHE A 83 -0.60 -2.37 8.18
CA PHE A 83 -1.11 -1.28 9.01
C PHE A 83 -1.55 -1.82 10.35
N THR A 84 -1.26 -1.08 11.42
CA THR A 84 -1.64 -1.45 12.78
C THR A 84 -2.37 -0.31 13.47
N THR A 85 -3.41 -0.65 14.23
CA THR A 85 -4.18 0.29 15.05
C THR A 85 -4.63 -0.40 16.32
N GLU A 86 -4.92 0.39 17.35
CA GLU A 86 -5.62 -0.10 18.53
C GLU A 86 -7.13 -0.10 18.26
N LYS A 87 -7.81 -1.20 18.60
CA LYS A 87 -9.26 -1.35 18.53
C LYS A 87 -9.74 -2.14 19.73
N ASP A 88 -10.69 -1.58 20.49
CA ASP A 88 -11.27 -2.21 21.68
C ASP A 88 -10.23 -2.68 22.73
N GLY A 89 -9.12 -1.94 22.85
CA GLY A 89 -8.02 -2.24 23.78
C GLY A 89 -7.05 -3.33 23.30
N ALA A 90 -7.19 -3.80 22.06
CA ALA A 90 -6.29 -4.77 21.43
C ALA A 90 -5.65 -4.19 20.17
N ARG A 91 -4.40 -4.55 19.91
CA ARG A 91 -3.69 -4.16 18.70
C ARG A 91 -4.10 -5.07 17.55
N VAL A 92 -4.58 -4.49 16.46
CA VAL A 92 -5.01 -5.21 15.26
C VAL A 92 -4.14 -4.84 14.07
N TYR A 93 -3.98 -5.80 13.17
CA TYR A 93 -3.08 -5.73 12.02
C TYR A 93 -3.87 -5.99 10.74
N THR A 94 -3.58 -5.24 9.69
CA THR A 94 -4.22 -5.37 8.38
C THR A 94 -3.16 -5.25 7.29
N LEU A 95 -3.07 -6.26 6.42
CA LEU A 95 -2.21 -6.17 5.24
C LEU A 95 -2.75 -5.11 4.28
N MET A 96 -1.91 -4.14 3.91
CA MET A 96 -2.30 -3.07 2.99
C MET A 96 -2.36 -3.53 1.54
N LEU A 97 -3.08 -2.76 0.72
CA LEU A 97 -3.12 -2.94 -0.72
C LEU A 97 -1.83 -2.42 -1.36
N ILE A 98 -1.53 -2.81 -2.60
CA ILE A 98 -0.36 -2.26 -3.33
C ILE A 98 -0.53 -0.75 -3.54
N LEU A 99 -1.70 -0.32 -4.02
CA LEU A 99 -2.02 1.08 -4.31
C LEU A 99 -3.54 1.35 -4.18
N PRO A 100 -3.98 2.32 -3.36
CA PRO A 100 -3.19 3.03 -2.35
C PRO A 100 -2.82 2.12 -1.17
N GLY A 101 -1.62 2.26 -0.63
CA GLY A 101 -1.12 1.49 0.51
C GLY A 101 0.39 1.35 0.52
N ILE A 102 0.88 0.15 0.22
CA ILE A 102 2.30 -0.23 0.33
C ILE A 102 3.19 0.76 -0.42
N PHE A 103 2.81 1.17 -1.64
CA PHE A 103 3.57 2.12 -2.46
C PHE A 103 3.85 3.44 -1.71
N GLU A 104 2.81 4.11 -1.23
CA GLU A 104 2.93 5.40 -0.55
C GLU A 104 3.76 5.26 0.73
N MET A 105 3.56 4.17 1.46
CA MET A 105 4.24 3.90 2.72
C MET A 105 5.74 3.66 2.55
N GLN A 106 6.19 3.14 1.39
CA GLN A 106 7.63 2.99 1.11
C GLN A 106 8.36 4.33 1.02
N PHE A 107 7.67 5.41 0.65
CA PHE A 107 8.29 6.73 0.41
C PHE A 107 7.90 7.78 1.46
N MET A 108 6.96 7.47 2.36
CA MET A 108 6.43 8.42 3.35
C MET A 108 7.51 8.98 4.31
N LYS A 109 8.56 8.19 4.61
CA LYS A 109 9.68 8.64 5.47
C LYS A 109 10.57 9.71 4.80
N GLY A 110 10.44 9.92 3.48
CA GLY A 110 11.24 10.90 2.73
C GLY A 110 12.72 10.55 2.59
N GLU A 111 13.13 9.33 2.97
CA GLU A 111 14.52 8.88 2.90
C GLU A 111 14.93 8.55 1.46
N VAL A 112 16.12 9.00 1.06
CA VAL A 112 16.69 8.71 -0.27
C VAL A 112 17.85 7.72 -0.16
N SER A 113 17.52 6.46 0.14
CA SER A 113 18.48 5.35 0.24
C SER A 113 18.60 4.57 -1.08
N GLU A 114 19.62 3.72 -1.20
CA GLU A 114 19.74 2.79 -2.33
C GLU A 114 18.53 1.85 -2.44
N ARG A 115 17.99 1.40 -1.30
CA ARG A 115 16.77 0.60 -1.26
C ARG A 115 15.57 1.39 -1.80
N ALA A 116 15.39 2.65 -1.38
CA ALA A 116 14.32 3.50 -1.89
C ALA A 116 14.43 3.73 -3.41
N ARG A 117 15.65 3.97 -3.92
CA ARG A 117 15.90 4.08 -5.38
C ARG A 117 15.60 2.78 -6.13
N LYS A 118 15.92 1.62 -5.53
CA LYS A 118 15.63 0.31 -6.11
C LYS A 118 14.13 0.05 -6.16
N LEU A 119 13.42 0.28 -5.05
CA LEU A 119 11.96 0.17 -4.97
C LEU A 119 11.27 1.10 -5.98
N ALA A 120 11.72 2.35 -6.10
CA ALA A 120 11.17 3.30 -7.07
C ALA A 120 11.25 2.77 -8.52
N ARG A 121 12.38 2.17 -8.91
CA ARG A 121 12.54 1.55 -10.24
C ARG A 121 11.64 0.33 -10.41
N LEU A 122 11.54 -0.53 -9.40
CA LEU A 122 10.67 -1.71 -9.45
C LEU A 122 9.19 -1.33 -9.57
N PHE A 123 8.75 -0.30 -8.84
CA PHE A 123 7.40 0.24 -8.98
C PHE A 123 7.18 0.85 -10.37
N ASP A 124 8.14 1.61 -10.91
CA ASP A 124 8.03 2.19 -12.26
C ASP A 124 7.92 1.11 -13.35
N ASP A 125 8.77 0.08 -13.28
CA ASP A 125 8.73 -1.09 -14.16
C ASP A 125 7.36 -1.79 -14.09
N TYR A 126 6.84 -1.98 -12.88
CA TYR A 126 5.53 -2.59 -12.69
C TYR A 126 4.40 -1.71 -13.20
N PHE A 127 4.44 -0.39 -12.94
CA PHE A 127 3.44 0.56 -13.40
C PHE A 127 3.42 0.70 -14.91
N ALA A 128 4.58 0.59 -15.58
CA ALA A 128 4.65 0.56 -17.04
C ALA A 128 3.85 -0.63 -17.61
N VAL A 129 4.08 -1.84 -17.09
CA VAL A 129 3.37 -3.05 -17.51
C VAL A 129 1.88 -2.99 -17.18
N ALA A 130 1.54 -2.60 -15.94
CA ALA A 130 0.16 -2.47 -15.51
C ALA A 130 -0.60 -1.40 -16.31
N GLY A 131 0.05 -0.28 -16.60
CA GLY A 131 -0.49 0.81 -17.41
C GLY A 131 -0.75 0.40 -18.86
N GLU A 132 0.14 -0.37 -19.49
CA GLU A 132 -0.10 -0.93 -20.82
C GLU A 132 -1.31 -1.87 -20.85
N MET A 133 -1.45 -2.72 -19.82
CA MET A 133 -2.58 -3.65 -19.72
C MET A 133 -3.90 -2.92 -19.51
N MET A 134 -3.92 -1.92 -18.62
CA MET A 134 -5.08 -1.06 -18.39
C MET A 134 -5.50 -0.33 -19.67
N LYS A 135 -4.56 0.23 -20.44
CA LYS A 135 -4.86 0.84 -21.75
C LYS A 135 -5.49 -0.14 -22.74
N LYS A 136 -5.07 -1.41 -22.73
CA LYS A 136 -5.63 -2.47 -23.59
C LYS A 136 -7.01 -2.94 -23.15
N GLN A 137 -7.28 -2.96 -21.85
CA GLN A 137 -8.58 -3.35 -21.26
C GLN A 137 -9.62 -2.24 -21.34
N VAL A 138 -9.21 -0.97 -21.31
CA VAL A 138 -10.06 0.19 -21.62
C VAL A 138 -10.26 0.27 -23.15
N ARG A 139 -10.84 -0.78 -23.73
CA ARG A 139 -11.57 -0.63 -25.00
C ARG A 139 -12.92 -0.02 -24.65
N PRO A 140 -13.30 1.15 -25.21
CA PRO A 140 -14.64 1.67 -24.99
C PRO A 140 -15.64 0.62 -25.47
N ALA A 141 -16.53 0.18 -24.57
CA ALA A 141 -17.68 -0.60 -24.98
C ALA A 141 -18.43 0.20 -26.08
N PRO A 142 -18.96 -0.44 -27.14
CA PRO A 142 -19.79 0.27 -28.11
C PRO A 142 -20.99 0.86 -27.37
N GLY A 143 -21.01 2.20 -27.20
CA GLY A 143 -22.05 2.92 -26.46
C GLY A 143 -21.83 3.07 -24.95
N GLY A 144 -20.70 2.60 -24.39
CA GLY A 144 -20.29 2.90 -23.03
C GLY A 144 -19.29 4.05 -23.01
N ASN A 145 -19.65 5.18 -22.41
CA ASN A 145 -18.77 6.34 -22.32
C ASN A 145 -17.40 5.94 -21.79
N ALA A 146 -16.37 6.15 -22.60
CA ALA A 146 -14.99 6.09 -22.17
C ALA A 146 -14.80 7.11 -21.04
N GLY A 147 -14.45 6.62 -19.85
CA GLY A 147 -13.88 7.41 -18.77
C GLY A 147 -14.81 8.46 -18.17
N PHE A 148 -15.62 8.06 -17.18
CA PHE A 148 -15.88 9.03 -16.11
C PHE A 148 -14.54 9.32 -15.42
N PRO A 149 -14.09 10.59 -15.38
CA PRO A 149 -12.85 10.92 -14.69
C PRO A 149 -13.01 10.61 -13.20
N PHE A 150 -11.98 10.01 -12.59
CA PHE A 150 -11.95 9.65 -11.17
C PHE A 150 -12.23 10.87 -10.26
N ALA A 151 -11.72 12.04 -10.66
CA ALA A 151 -12.02 13.31 -10.02
C ALA A 151 -12.93 14.17 -10.90
N ARG A 152 -13.99 14.74 -10.31
CA ARG A 152 -14.82 15.76 -10.94
C ARG A 152 -14.41 17.12 -10.40
N VAL A 153 -14.16 18.05 -11.30
CA VAL A 153 -13.99 19.47 -10.93
C VAL A 153 -15.39 20.06 -10.76
N ILE A 154 -15.72 20.47 -9.54
CA ILE A 154 -16.87 21.32 -9.28
C ILE A 154 -16.33 22.75 -9.27
N THR A 155 -16.68 23.53 -10.29
CA THR A 155 -16.33 24.95 -10.33
C THR A 155 -17.12 25.67 -9.26
N VAL A 156 -16.43 26.16 -8.23
CA VAL A 156 -16.94 27.22 -7.37
C VAL A 156 -16.60 28.53 -8.07
N GLU A 157 -17.58 29.39 -8.34
CA GLU A 157 -17.39 30.73 -8.94
C GLU A 157 -16.71 31.71 -7.96
N GLN A 158 -15.71 31.22 -7.23
CA GLN A 158 -15.01 31.91 -6.18
C GLN A 158 -13.52 31.94 -6.55
N GLU A 159 -12.97 33.14 -6.55
CA GLU A 159 -11.53 33.33 -6.67
C GLU A 159 -10.88 32.95 -5.33
N ILE A 160 -9.96 31.99 -5.35
CA ILE A 160 -9.11 31.72 -4.20
C ILE A 160 -8.09 32.86 -4.14
N PRO A 161 -8.02 33.63 -3.04
CA PRO A 161 -7.01 34.66 -2.87
C PRO A 161 -5.62 34.06 -3.14
N THR A 162 -4.88 34.65 -4.08
CA THR A 162 -3.54 34.19 -4.48
C THR A 162 -2.45 34.81 -3.62
N ASP A 163 -2.81 35.43 -2.49
CA ASP A 163 -1.86 35.98 -1.53
C ASP A 163 -1.11 34.85 -0.82
N VAL A 164 -0.01 34.43 -1.41
CA VAL A 164 0.97 33.58 -0.73
C VAL A 164 1.68 34.44 0.31
N THR A 165 1.17 34.43 1.53
CA THR A 165 1.81 35.12 2.67
C THR A 165 2.90 34.21 3.25
N ILE A 166 4.16 34.58 3.07
CA ILE A 166 5.29 33.91 3.72
C ILE A 166 5.36 34.42 5.17
N HIS A 167 4.91 33.60 6.12
CA HIS A 167 4.98 33.93 7.54
C HIS A 167 6.40 33.69 8.09
N PRO A 168 6.95 34.62 8.89
CA PRO A 168 8.19 34.38 9.62
C PRO A 168 7.99 33.31 10.69
N TYR A 169 9.09 32.62 11.06
CA TYR A 169 9.11 31.52 12.03
C TYR A 169 8.32 31.82 13.33
N ASP A 170 8.47 33.03 13.87
CA ASP A 170 7.83 33.45 15.11
C ASP A 170 6.30 33.40 15.04
N ARG A 171 5.69 33.59 13.86
CA ARG A 171 4.24 33.53 13.67
C ARG A 171 3.69 32.12 13.54
N VAL A 172 4.51 31.18 13.06
CA VAL A 172 4.09 29.78 12.88
C VAL A 172 3.90 29.09 14.23
N SER A 173 4.73 29.43 15.23
CA SER A 173 4.62 28.90 16.60
C SER A 173 3.23 29.10 17.21
N MET A 174 2.60 30.26 16.96
CA MET A 174 1.27 30.60 17.49
C MET A 174 0.15 29.67 16.97
N TYR A 175 0.31 29.07 15.79
CA TYR A 175 -0.66 28.12 15.25
C TYR A 175 -0.50 26.72 15.85
N ILE A 176 0.71 26.36 16.29
CA ILE A 176 0.98 25.10 16.98
C ILE A 176 0.41 25.16 18.40
N ASP A 177 0.54 26.30 19.08
CA ASP A 177 0.00 26.51 20.44
C ASP A 177 -1.55 26.50 20.49
N GLN A 178 -2.22 26.66 19.34
CA GLN A 178 -3.68 26.70 19.21
C GLN A 178 -4.30 25.42 18.63
N ALA A 179 -3.49 24.42 18.27
CA ALA A 179 -3.94 23.12 17.78
C ALA A 179 -4.17 22.13 18.93
#